data_AF-A0A233RZ79-F1
#
_entry.id   AF-A0A233RZ79-F1
#
_cell.length_a   1.000
_cell.length_b   1.000
_cell.length_c   1.000
_cell.angle_alpha   90.00
_cell.angle_beta   90.00
_cell.angle_gamma   90.00
#
_symmetry.space_group_name_H-M   'P 1'
#
loop_
_entity.id
_entity.type
_entity.pdbx_description
1 polymer ?
#
loop_
_entity_poly.entity_id
_entity_poly.type
_entity_poly.pdbx_seq_one_letter_code
_entity_poly.pdbx_strand_id
1 'polypeptide(L)'
;MHRVSDSSRDTAQGAGWGPSERGTYQQLMPDHVEKLSWLNPKTLLAARNGVLASWFGDPTGRTRSRLVARQAEAGAPADKVVRQEVPDRFSFMVFGDTGEGDDSQYAVVPGFLKMSQGTEFAVIASDVIYPVGSADDYGVKFFRPYQAYPAPVYAIPGNHDWYEDLGAFMRVFCADAPPPATEPAPRPLGRAWWRALLWHRAHPADGQHLADARKLRSAPGQQAVQPGPYWAIDAGPVRIVGIDTGLLGTIDAEQGAWLREVSRGPKPKILITGSPLYVDGEHHPCAIEGGGTVDDIVRDPAHHYVAAIGGDIHNYQRYPVDVDGRTVQYVVAGGGGAFMHATHTIPRVSVAGVTERDFRCYPLRGDSLAFYSRLYGRRLRLRRFFTLTESEATAVVAERLGIEPGRAPSPDTRVTRRTRLVASLLGTGGRPDRASRFRLPVRKIYTQLFSPASDTYSPPFFKCFLRLDVTPEAVRLRCFAATGNLAQELDPPVEDEVTIPLK
;
A
#
# COMPACT_ATOMS: atom_id res chain seq x y z
N MET A 1 -29.18 -3.20 19.29
CA MET A 1 -28.39 -2.01 18.87
C MET A 1 -26.95 -2.47 18.69
N HIS A 2 -26.48 -2.64 17.45
CA HIS A 2 -25.05 -2.79 17.22
C HIS A 2 -24.40 -1.45 17.56
N ARG A 3 -23.58 -1.43 18.62
CA ARG A 3 -22.78 -0.26 18.98
C ARG A 3 -21.74 -0.11 17.87
N VAL A 4 -21.73 1.00 17.15
CA VAL A 4 -20.67 1.30 16.18
C VAL A 4 -19.39 1.52 16.99
N SER A 5 -18.32 0.77 16.68
CA SER A 5 -16.99 1.01 17.25
C SER A 5 -16.55 2.45 17.02
N ASP A 6 -16.10 3.14 18.08
CA ASP A 6 -15.56 4.49 17.98
C ASP A 6 -14.31 4.48 17.07
N SER A 7 -14.24 5.41 16.12
CA SER A 7 -13.08 5.59 15.24
C SER A 7 -11.97 6.41 15.90
N SER A 8 -10.81 6.51 15.25
CA SER A 8 -9.75 7.42 15.68
C SER A 8 -10.19 8.89 15.69
N ARG A 9 -11.25 9.25 14.97
CA ARG A 9 -11.79 10.62 14.94
C ARG A 9 -12.61 10.95 16.18
N ASP A 10 -13.23 9.93 16.77
CA ASP A 10 -14.12 10.08 17.92
C ASP A 10 -13.34 10.07 19.22
N THR A 11 -12.45 9.08 19.40
CA THR A 11 -11.74 8.87 20.66
C THR A 11 -10.30 8.40 20.47
N ALA A 12 -9.46 8.60 21.49
CA ALA A 12 -8.11 8.05 21.52
C ALA A 12 -8.14 6.50 21.58
N GLN A 13 -9.14 5.94 22.26
CA GLN A 13 -9.36 4.50 22.37
C GLN A 13 -9.73 3.88 21.02
N GLY A 14 -10.51 4.59 20.19
CA GLY A 14 -10.80 4.20 18.81
C GLY A 14 -9.54 4.09 17.95
N ALA A 15 -8.58 5.00 18.15
CA ALA A 15 -7.24 4.93 17.55
C ALA A 15 -6.34 3.82 18.14
N GLY A 16 -6.82 3.08 19.14
CA GLY A 16 -6.11 2.01 19.83
C GLY A 16 -5.18 2.47 20.95
N TRP A 17 -5.29 3.72 21.43
CA TRP A 17 -4.56 4.19 22.61
C TRP A 17 -5.24 3.80 23.92
N GLY A 18 -4.45 3.75 24.99
CA GLY A 18 -4.91 3.43 26.34
C GLY A 18 -4.70 1.95 26.69
N PRO A 19 -5.19 1.50 27.86
CA PRO A 19 -5.16 0.09 28.24
C PRO A 19 -6.06 -0.74 27.31
N SER A 20 -5.50 -1.77 26.69
CA SER A 20 -6.21 -2.67 25.79
C SER A 20 -5.66 -4.10 25.89
N GLU A 21 -6.52 -5.08 25.65
CA GLU A 21 -6.13 -6.46 25.42
C GLU A 21 -5.61 -6.62 23.98
N ARG A 22 -4.55 -7.41 23.79
CA ARG A 22 -4.04 -7.74 22.46
C ARG A 22 -5.03 -8.61 21.70
N GLY A 23 -5.11 -8.42 20.39
CA GLY A 23 -5.96 -9.22 19.52
C GLY A 23 -5.57 -10.70 19.44
N THR A 24 -6.49 -11.53 18.93
CA THR A 24 -6.27 -12.97 18.76
C THR A 24 -5.33 -13.31 17.60
N TYR A 25 -4.97 -12.33 16.77
CA TYR A 25 -4.05 -12.50 15.64
C TYR A 25 -2.74 -13.24 15.99
N GLN A 26 -2.27 -13.14 17.23
CA GLN A 26 -1.06 -13.84 17.70
C GLN A 26 -1.17 -15.36 17.57
N GLN A 27 -2.40 -15.91 17.64
CA GLN A 27 -2.67 -17.34 17.47
C GLN A 27 -2.56 -17.79 16.01
N LEU A 28 -2.61 -16.85 15.06
CA LEU A 28 -2.47 -17.11 13.63
C LEU A 28 -1.00 -17.03 13.17
N MET A 29 -0.12 -16.44 13.99
CA MET A 29 1.29 -16.22 13.66
C MET A 29 2.09 -17.53 13.67
N PRO A 30 3.19 -17.61 12.91
CA PRO A 30 3.99 -18.84 12.85
C PRO A 30 4.79 -19.00 14.13
N ASP A 31 5.16 -20.24 14.45
CA ASP A 31 5.99 -20.53 15.64
C ASP A 31 7.30 -19.73 15.64
N HIS A 32 7.82 -19.47 14.44
CA HIS A 32 8.97 -18.62 14.22
C HIS A 32 8.63 -17.49 13.24
N VAL A 33 8.81 -16.26 13.70
CA VAL A 33 8.74 -15.04 12.87
C VAL A 33 10.13 -14.44 12.78
N GLU A 34 10.68 -14.40 11.57
CA GLU A 34 11.92 -13.68 11.34
C GLU A 34 11.65 -12.17 11.42
N LYS A 35 12.35 -11.50 12.33
CA LYS A 35 12.19 -10.05 12.51
C LYS A 35 12.89 -9.32 11.38
N LEU A 36 12.11 -8.74 10.48
CA LEU A 36 12.64 -7.87 9.46
C LEU A 36 13.28 -6.63 10.11
N SER A 37 14.51 -6.35 9.72
CA SER A 37 15.18 -5.10 10.04
C SER A 37 15.85 -4.61 8.78
N TRP A 38 15.28 -3.57 8.21
CA TRP A 38 15.86 -2.88 7.07
C TRP A 38 17.16 -2.11 7.37
N LEU A 39 17.59 -2.03 8.64
CA LEU A 39 18.94 -1.56 8.97
C LEU A 39 19.99 -2.68 8.84
N ASN A 40 19.54 -3.91 8.63
CA ASN A 40 20.40 -5.05 8.38
C ASN A 40 21.08 -4.88 7.01
N PRO A 41 22.43 -4.88 6.95
CA PRO A 41 23.16 -4.81 5.69
C PRO A 41 22.76 -5.90 4.69
N LYS A 42 22.36 -7.09 5.16
CA LYS A 42 21.90 -8.18 4.27
C LYS A 42 20.60 -7.81 3.54
N THR A 43 19.64 -7.24 4.25
CA THR A 43 18.36 -6.78 3.68
C THR A 43 18.59 -5.67 2.66
N LEU A 44 19.43 -4.68 3.00
CA LEU A 44 19.79 -3.60 2.08
C LEU A 44 20.53 -4.09 0.84
N LEU A 45 21.42 -5.07 1.02
CA LEU A 45 22.13 -5.70 -0.08
C LEU A 45 21.15 -6.46 -0.98
N ALA A 46 20.16 -7.17 -0.44
CA ALA A 46 19.14 -7.84 -1.25
C ALA A 46 18.27 -6.83 -2.03
N ALA A 47 17.86 -5.73 -1.39
CA ALA A 47 17.03 -4.68 -1.99
C ALA A 47 17.78 -3.71 -2.95
N ARG A 48 19.05 -3.98 -3.28
CA ARG A 48 19.91 -3.05 -4.03
C ARG A 48 19.48 -2.80 -5.48
N ASN A 49 18.60 -3.64 -6.04
CA ASN A 49 18.22 -3.59 -7.45
C ASN A 49 17.56 -2.26 -7.86
N GLY A 50 16.77 -1.63 -6.99
CA GLY A 50 16.22 -0.30 -7.26
C GLY A 50 17.29 0.79 -7.42
N VAL A 51 18.30 0.78 -6.54
CA VAL A 51 19.45 1.71 -6.65
C VAL A 51 20.25 1.44 -7.92
N LEU A 52 20.55 0.18 -8.23
CA LEU A 52 21.24 -0.19 -9.45
C LEU A 52 20.46 0.22 -10.70
N ALA A 53 19.14 0.06 -10.71
CA ALA A 53 18.26 0.51 -11.80
C ALA A 53 18.37 2.03 -11.99
N SER A 54 18.33 2.82 -10.92
CA SER A 54 18.47 4.28 -11.00
C SER A 54 19.82 4.74 -11.58
N TRP A 55 20.92 4.04 -11.27
CA TRP A 55 22.27 4.44 -11.69
C TRP A 55 22.64 3.92 -13.08
N PHE A 56 22.18 2.71 -13.42
CA PHE A 56 22.63 1.96 -14.59
C PHE A 56 21.53 1.66 -15.61
N GLY A 57 20.32 2.19 -15.41
CA GLY A 57 19.15 2.04 -16.28
C GLY A 57 18.22 0.91 -15.81
N ASP A 58 16.92 1.17 -15.90
CA ASP A 58 15.87 0.28 -15.40
C ASP A 58 15.54 -0.84 -16.42
N PRO A 59 15.73 -2.13 -16.08
CA PRO A 59 15.34 -3.23 -16.94
C PRO A 59 13.85 -3.59 -16.86
N THR A 60 13.10 -3.05 -15.90
CA THR A 60 11.78 -3.55 -15.54
C THR A 60 10.82 -3.64 -16.73
N GLY A 61 10.71 -2.59 -17.56
CA GLY A 61 9.84 -2.62 -18.75
C GLY A 61 10.16 -3.78 -19.69
N ARG A 62 11.45 -3.98 -20.01
CA ARG A 62 11.88 -5.11 -20.86
C ARG A 62 11.59 -6.47 -20.23
N THR A 63 11.90 -6.64 -18.94
CA THR A 63 11.65 -7.89 -18.24
C THR A 63 10.14 -8.20 -18.20
N ARG A 64 9.32 -7.19 -17.91
CA ARG A 64 7.85 -7.28 -17.89
C ARG A 64 7.29 -7.71 -19.25
N SER A 65 7.65 -7.05 -20.34
CA SER A 65 7.21 -7.43 -21.69
C SER A 65 7.49 -8.91 -22.00
N ARG A 66 8.65 -9.42 -21.57
CA ARG A 66 9.04 -10.82 -21.79
C ARG A 66 8.23 -11.78 -20.94
N LEU A 67 7.96 -11.45 -19.68
CA LEU A 67 7.09 -12.23 -18.80
C LEU A 67 5.66 -12.26 -19.34
N VAL A 68 5.14 -11.12 -19.80
CA VAL A 68 3.81 -10.99 -20.39
C VAL A 68 3.69 -11.79 -21.70
N ALA A 69 4.69 -11.71 -22.57
CA ALA A 69 4.73 -12.50 -23.80
C ALA A 69 4.69 -14.01 -23.49
N ARG A 70 5.43 -14.47 -22.49
CA ARG A 70 5.38 -15.89 -22.05
C ARG A 70 4.02 -16.28 -21.48
N GLN A 71 3.36 -15.40 -20.74
CA GLN A 71 1.99 -15.69 -20.30
C GLN A 71 1.01 -15.80 -21.46
N ALA A 72 1.13 -14.93 -22.47
CA ALA A 72 0.31 -15.01 -23.66
C ALA A 72 0.54 -16.33 -24.44
N GLU A 73 1.80 -16.77 -24.57
CA GLU A 73 2.13 -18.08 -25.16
C GLU A 73 1.57 -19.26 -24.34
N ALA A 74 1.48 -19.11 -23.02
CA ALA A 74 0.86 -20.09 -22.11
C ALA A 74 -0.68 -20.04 -22.10
N GLY A 75 -1.31 -19.20 -22.95
CA GLY A 75 -2.75 -19.12 -23.12
C GLY A 75 -3.45 -18.06 -22.28
N ALA A 76 -2.71 -17.15 -21.62
CA ALA A 76 -3.32 -16.02 -20.92
C ALA A 76 -4.03 -15.09 -21.93
N PRO A 77 -5.21 -14.53 -21.58
CA PRO A 77 -5.94 -13.61 -22.43
C PRO A 77 -5.06 -12.47 -22.98
N ALA A 78 -5.11 -12.24 -24.29
CA ALA A 78 -4.30 -11.21 -24.96
C ALA A 78 -4.64 -9.81 -24.43
N ASP A 79 -5.93 -9.54 -24.21
CA ASP A 79 -6.47 -8.28 -23.67
C ASP A 79 -6.19 -8.08 -22.17
N LYS A 80 -5.65 -9.09 -21.49
CA LYS A 80 -5.39 -9.10 -20.04
C LYS A 80 -6.65 -8.80 -19.21
N VAL A 81 -7.83 -9.11 -19.75
CA VAL A 81 -9.11 -8.93 -19.06
C VAL A 81 -9.55 -10.25 -18.43
N VAL A 82 -9.61 -10.26 -17.11
CA VAL A 82 -10.29 -11.28 -16.31
C VAL A 82 -11.78 -11.05 -16.44
N ARG A 83 -12.46 -12.06 -16.99
CA ARG A 83 -13.92 -12.07 -17.13
C ARG A 83 -14.47 -12.83 -15.93
N GLN A 84 -14.96 -12.09 -14.94
CA GLN A 84 -15.57 -12.67 -13.74
C GLN A 84 -17.07 -12.38 -13.77
N GLU A 85 -17.88 -13.44 -13.69
CA GLU A 85 -19.33 -13.28 -13.49
C GLU A 85 -19.56 -12.85 -12.04
N VAL A 86 -19.77 -11.56 -11.84
CA VAL A 86 -20.19 -10.99 -10.54
C VAL A 86 -21.58 -10.39 -10.68
N PRO A 87 -22.39 -10.41 -9.60
CA PRO A 87 -23.68 -9.73 -9.60
C PRO A 87 -23.51 -8.22 -9.75
N ASP A 88 -24.56 -7.54 -10.23
CA ASP A 88 -24.60 -6.07 -10.33
C ASP A 88 -24.44 -5.35 -8.98
N ARG A 89 -24.70 -6.08 -7.89
CA ARG A 89 -24.45 -5.67 -6.51
C ARG A 89 -23.49 -6.64 -5.87
N PHE A 90 -22.26 -6.20 -5.63
CA PHE A 90 -21.22 -7.05 -5.08
C PHE A 90 -20.31 -6.27 -4.13
N SER A 91 -19.38 -6.96 -3.48
CA SER A 91 -18.36 -6.31 -2.66
C SER A 91 -16.99 -6.94 -2.92
N PHE A 92 -15.94 -6.14 -2.79
CA PHE A 92 -14.56 -6.62 -2.87
C PHE A 92 -13.67 -5.86 -1.89
N MET A 93 -12.51 -6.45 -1.58
CA MET A 93 -11.53 -5.88 -0.66
C MET A 93 -10.34 -5.28 -1.42
N VAL A 94 -9.75 -4.21 -0.88
CA VAL A 94 -8.47 -3.66 -1.36
C VAL A 94 -7.55 -3.36 -0.18
N PHE A 95 -6.30 -3.79 -0.23
CA PHE A 95 -5.29 -3.53 0.80
C PHE A 95 -3.89 -3.66 0.20
N GLY A 96 -2.95 -2.79 0.56
CA GLY A 96 -1.59 -2.79 0.01
C GLY A 96 -0.52 -3.11 1.06
N ASP A 97 0.69 -3.41 0.59
CA ASP A 97 1.91 -3.47 1.41
C ASP A 97 1.80 -4.46 2.57
N THR A 98 1.40 -5.69 2.27
CA THR A 98 1.08 -6.68 3.31
C THR A 98 2.32 -7.36 3.87
N GLY A 99 3.31 -7.63 3.03
CA GLY A 99 4.17 -8.80 3.12
C GLY A 99 5.32 -8.81 4.11
N GLU A 100 5.19 -8.29 5.34
CA GLU A 100 6.26 -8.38 6.34
C GLU A 100 6.25 -9.69 7.14
N GLY A 101 5.11 -10.35 7.28
CA GLY A 101 4.95 -11.61 8.01
C GLY A 101 4.97 -11.48 9.54
N ASP A 102 4.87 -10.26 10.06
CA ASP A 102 5.05 -9.95 11.48
C ASP A 102 3.73 -9.66 12.22
N ASP A 103 3.82 -9.27 13.50
CA ASP A 103 2.65 -8.92 14.31
C ASP A 103 1.72 -7.91 13.63
N SER A 104 2.29 -6.97 12.89
CA SER A 104 1.56 -5.84 12.34
C SER A 104 0.76 -6.23 11.09
N GLN A 105 1.30 -7.12 10.24
CA GLN A 105 0.50 -7.77 9.18
C GLN A 105 -0.58 -8.68 9.77
N TYR A 106 -0.22 -9.56 10.70
CA TYR A 106 -1.18 -10.52 11.24
C TYR A 106 -2.32 -9.85 12.00
N ALA A 107 -2.09 -8.71 12.65
CA ALA A 107 -3.11 -7.89 13.29
C ALA A 107 -4.23 -7.40 12.35
N VAL A 108 -3.99 -7.38 11.03
CA VAL A 108 -5.00 -7.03 10.03
C VAL A 108 -5.97 -8.18 9.77
N VAL A 109 -5.48 -9.42 9.88
CA VAL A 109 -6.16 -10.63 9.38
C VAL A 109 -7.55 -10.83 9.98
N PRO A 110 -7.78 -10.80 11.31
CA PRO A 110 -9.09 -11.17 11.82
C PRO A 110 -10.16 -10.12 11.50
N GLY A 111 -9.82 -8.82 11.58
CA GLY A 111 -10.69 -7.73 11.15
C GLY A 111 -11.00 -7.78 9.65
N PHE A 112 -9.99 -8.08 8.84
CA PHE A 112 -10.15 -8.30 7.39
C PHE A 112 -11.08 -9.47 7.10
N LEU A 113 -10.90 -10.63 7.75
CA LEU A 113 -11.75 -11.81 7.56
C LEU A 113 -13.20 -11.53 7.96
N LYS A 114 -13.41 -10.80 9.05
CA LYS A 114 -14.75 -10.37 9.48
C LYS A 114 -15.41 -9.47 8.44
N MET A 115 -14.70 -8.45 7.97
CA MET A 115 -15.27 -7.47 7.05
C MET A 115 -15.32 -7.94 5.59
N SER A 116 -14.59 -8.99 5.22
CA SER A 116 -14.59 -9.56 3.87
C SER A 116 -15.65 -10.65 3.66
N GLN A 117 -16.51 -10.91 4.66
CA GLN A 117 -17.64 -11.81 4.48
C GLN A 117 -18.53 -11.36 3.32
N GLY A 118 -18.82 -12.29 2.41
CA GLY A 118 -19.65 -12.06 1.23
C GLY A 118 -18.99 -11.26 0.10
N THR A 119 -17.66 -11.07 0.13
CA THR A 119 -16.96 -10.42 -0.99
C THR A 119 -16.60 -11.42 -2.09
N GLU A 120 -16.66 -10.98 -3.35
CA GLU A 120 -16.38 -11.78 -4.54
C GLU A 120 -14.88 -12.05 -4.76
N PHE A 121 -14.03 -11.11 -4.34
CA PHE A 121 -12.57 -11.21 -4.43
C PHE A 121 -11.90 -10.11 -3.60
N ALA A 122 -10.58 -10.21 -3.51
CA ALA A 122 -9.71 -9.21 -2.92
C ALA A 122 -8.63 -8.78 -3.92
N VAL A 123 -8.12 -7.56 -3.75
CA VAL A 123 -7.01 -7.02 -4.53
C VAL A 123 -5.90 -6.53 -3.59
N ILE A 124 -4.69 -7.04 -3.77
CA ILE A 124 -3.50 -6.49 -3.12
C ILE A 124 -2.92 -5.36 -3.98
N ALA A 125 -2.91 -4.15 -3.42
CA ALA A 125 -2.43 -2.94 -4.09
C ALA A 125 -0.96 -2.69 -3.74
N SER A 126 -0.02 -3.29 -4.49
CA SER A 126 1.44 -3.17 -4.33
C SER A 126 2.05 -4.00 -3.20
N ASP A 127 3.34 -4.28 -3.37
CA ASP A 127 4.30 -4.81 -2.39
C ASP A 127 3.75 -5.99 -1.58
N VAL A 128 3.52 -7.08 -2.31
CA VAL A 128 2.93 -8.30 -1.73
C VAL A 128 3.89 -8.94 -0.73
N ILE A 129 5.21 -8.89 -1.02
CA ILE A 129 6.26 -9.51 -0.22
C ILE A 129 7.39 -8.52 0.08
N TYR A 130 7.75 -8.47 1.36
CA TYR A 130 8.93 -7.77 1.88
C TYR A 130 9.96 -8.77 2.41
N PRO A 131 11.26 -8.45 2.41
CA PRO A 131 11.84 -7.20 1.90
C PRO A 131 12.12 -7.20 0.39
N VAL A 132 12.27 -8.39 -0.19
CA VAL A 132 12.46 -8.65 -1.61
C VAL A 132 11.48 -9.74 -1.99
N GLY A 133 10.90 -9.70 -3.19
CA GLY A 133 9.88 -10.64 -3.66
C GLY A 133 10.36 -12.08 -3.87
N SER A 134 10.96 -12.70 -2.87
CA SER A 134 11.40 -14.11 -2.86
C SER A 134 10.18 -15.05 -2.74
N ALA A 135 10.25 -16.21 -3.40
CA ALA A 135 9.17 -17.21 -3.31
C ALA A 135 9.11 -17.92 -1.95
N ASP A 136 10.23 -18.01 -1.24
CA ASP A 136 10.29 -18.66 0.08
C ASP A 136 9.41 -17.93 1.12
N ASP A 137 9.23 -16.62 0.95
CA ASP A 137 8.47 -15.77 1.86
C ASP A 137 6.94 -15.89 1.68
N TYR A 138 6.46 -16.32 0.51
CA TYR A 138 5.02 -16.38 0.24
C TYR A 138 4.24 -17.28 1.20
N GLY A 139 4.88 -18.33 1.73
CA GLY A 139 4.23 -19.25 2.66
C GLY A 139 3.71 -18.55 3.92
N VAL A 140 4.59 -17.80 4.58
CA VAL A 140 4.27 -17.12 5.85
C VAL A 140 3.71 -15.72 5.65
N LYS A 141 3.97 -15.07 4.51
CA LYS A 141 3.59 -13.67 4.27
C LYS A 141 2.35 -13.50 3.37
N PHE A 142 1.89 -14.56 2.68
CA PHE A 142 0.68 -14.52 1.85
C PHE A 142 -0.25 -15.71 2.12
N PHE A 143 0.23 -16.95 1.91
CA PHE A 143 -0.64 -18.13 1.96
C PHE A 143 -1.22 -18.37 3.35
N ARG A 144 -0.40 -18.30 4.40
CA ARG A 144 -0.83 -18.52 5.78
C ARG A 144 -1.73 -17.42 6.36
N PRO A 145 -1.40 -16.11 6.29
CA PRO A 145 -2.24 -15.07 6.87
C PRO A 145 -3.63 -15.04 6.22
N TYR A 146 -3.72 -15.29 4.92
CA TYR A 146 -4.98 -15.23 4.20
C TYR A 146 -5.63 -16.60 4.00
N GLN A 147 -5.17 -17.68 4.62
CA GLN A 147 -5.67 -19.05 4.38
C GLN A 147 -7.19 -19.20 4.52
N ALA A 148 -7.81 -18.45 5.44
CA ALA A 148 -9.23 -18.52 5.74
C ALA A 148 -10.11 -17.64 4.84
N TYR A 149 -9.53 -16.76 4.00
CA TYR A 149 -10.31 -15.93 3.07
C TYR A 149 -10.77 -16.80 1.89
N PRO A 150 -12.09 -17.02 1.68
CA PRO A 150 -12.57 -18.08 0.80
C PRO A 150 -12.57 -17.75 -0.69
N ALA A 151 -12.34 -16.48 -1.06
CA ALA A 151 -12.45 -15.98 -2.42
C ALA A 151 -11.06 -15.73 -3.07
N PRO A 152 -11.01 -15.46 -4.39
CA PRO A 152 -9.79 -15.19 -5.11
C PRO A 152 -9.10 -13.92 -4.62
N VAL A 153 -7.77 -13.89 -4.69
CA VAL A 153 -6.96 -12.71 -4.42
C VAL A 153 -6.17 -12.38 -5.67
N TYR A 154 -6.40 -11.20 -6.23
CA TYR A 154 -5.59 -10.62 -7.30
C TYR A 154 -4.57 -9.68 -6.69
N ALA A 155 -3.48 -9.39 -7.40
CA ALA A 155 -2.46 -8.46 -6.95
C ALA A 155 -1.86 -7.69 -8.11
N ILE A 156 -1.33 -6.51 -7.82
CA ILE A 156 -0.34 -5.84 -8.66
C ILE A 156 1.00 -5.81 -7.90
N PRO A 157 2.14 -5.93 -8.59
CA PRO A 157 3.42 -5.90 -7.92
C PRO A 157 3.87 -4.47 -7.60
N GLY A 158 4.61 -4.33 -6.51
CA GLY A 158 5.33 -3.11 -6.15
C GLY A 158 6.83 -3.21 -6.38
N ASN A 159 7.57 -2.19 -5.96
CA ASN A 159 9.02 -2.17 -6.14
C ASN A 159 9.72 -3.29 -5.33
N HIS A 160 9.14 -3.75 -4.21
CA HIS A 160 9.71 -4.83 -3.41
C HIS A 160 9.61 -6.18 -4.12
N ASP A 161 8.51 -6.42 -4.85
CA ASP A 161 8.35 -7.60 -5.68
C ASP A 161 9.36 -7.62 -6.84
N TRP A 162 9.75 -6.44 -7.33
CA TRP A 162 10.72 -6.28 -8.41
C TRP A 162 12.19 -6.35 -7.98
N TYR A 163 12.50 -6.29 -6.68
CA TYR A 163 13.89 -6.46 -6.23
C TYR A 163 14.48 -7.83 -6.55
N GLU A 164 13.67 -8.81 -7.00
CA GLU A 164 14.12 -10.13 -7.45
C GLU A 164 13.46 -10.56 -8.79
N ASP A 165 13.43 -9.65 -9.78
CA ASP A 165 13.00 -9.91 -11.17
C ASP A 165 11.56 -10.45 -11.34
N LEU A 166 10.68 -10.19 -10.37
CA LEU A 166 9.25 -10.52 -10.37
C LEU A 166 8.89 -12.02 -10.51
N GLY A 167 9.88 -12.92 -10.55
CA GLY A 167 9.67 -14.34 -10.85
C GLY A 167 8.75 -15.05 -9.85
N ALA A 168 8.87 -14.77 -8.55
CA ALA A 168 8.00 -15.35 -7.53
C ALA A 168 6.55 -14.88 -7.67
N PHE A 169 6.34 -13.58 -7.89
CA PHE A 169 5.01 -13.00 -8.11
C PHE A 169 4.31 -13.65 -9.30
N MET A 170 5.02 -13.79 -10.44
CA MET A 170 4.48 -14.43 -11.63
C MET A 170 4.10 -15.89 -11.36
N ARG A 171 4.93 -16.64 -10.63
CA ARG A 171 4.59 -18.02 -10.23
C ARG A 171 3.34 -18.04 -9.36
N VAL A 172 3.20 -17.14 -8.38
CA VAL A 172 2.13 -17.19 -7.37
C VAL A 172 0.77 -16.77 -7.92
N PHE A 173 0.70 -15.61 -8.57
CA PHE A 173 -0.56 -15.01 -8.98
C PHE A 173 -0.95 -15.31 -10.42
N CYS A 174 0.03 -15.48 -11.31
CA CYS A 174 -0.23 -15.73 -12.72
C CYS A 174 -0.13 -17.23 -13.03
N ALA A 175 -0.48 -17.63 -14.26
CA ALA A 175 -0.35 -19.02 -14.68
C ALA A 175 1.11 -19.50 -14.59
N ASP A 176 1.31 -20.79 -14.33
CA ASP A 176 2.63 -21.41 -14.25
C ASP A 176 3.23 -21.54 -15.66
N ALA A 177 3.83 -20.44 -16.13
CA ALA A 177 4.54 -20.36 -17.39
C ALA A 177 6.04 -20.59 -17.14
N PRO A 178 6.73 -21.37 -17.99
CA PRO A 178 8.19 -21.49 -17.92
C PRO A 178 8.87 -20.12 -17.96
N PRO A 179 9.99 -19.94 -17.26
CA PRO A 179 10.71 -18.68 -17.28
C PRO A 179 11.14 -18.32 -18.71
N PRO A 180 11.15 -17.03 -19.08
CA PRO A 180 11.64 -16.62 -20.38
C PRO A 180 13.11 -17.02 -20.56
N ALA A 181 13.51 -17.26 -21.81
CA ALA A 181 14.90 -17.61 -22.16
C ALA A 181 15.92 -16.65 -21.53
N THR A 182 17.14 -17.09 -21.26
CA THR A 182 18.18 -16.18 -20.74
C THR A 182 18.57 -15.13 -21.77
N GLU A 183 18.74 -13.87 -21.33
CA GLU A 183 19.22 -12.82 -22.23
C GLU A 183 20.72 -13.02 -22.54
N PRO A 184 21.18 -12.57 -23.72
CA PRO A 184 22.60 -12.46 -24.00
C PRO A 184 23.29 -11.59 -22.95
N ALA A 185 24.52 -11.97 -22.58
CA ALA A 185 25.31 -11.18 -21.64
C ALA A 185 25.53 -9.76 -22.21
N PRO A 186 25.34 -8.71 -21.39
CA PRO A 186 25.61 -7.35 -21.82
C PRO A 186 27.09 -7.17 -22.16
N ARG A 187 27.40 -6.25 -23.08
CA ARG A 187 28.77 -5.92 -23.47
C ARG A 187 29.58 -5.50 -22.22
N PRO A 188 30.79 -6.06 -22.01
CA PRO A 188 31.63 -5.75 -20.85
C PRO A 188 31.81 -4.25 -20.63
N LEU A 189 31.89 -3.84 -19.36
CA LEU A 189 32.16 -2.46 -18.90
C LEU A 189 31.07 -1.41 -19.22
N GLY A 190 29.96 -1.79 -19.89
CA GLY A 190 28.81 -0.91 -20.09
C GLY A 190 27.90 -0.78 -18.86
N ARG A 191 26.99 0.21 -18.84
CA ARG A 191 26.01 0.40 -17.75
C ARG A 191 25.21 -0.89 -17.47
N ALA A 192 24.68 -1.51 -18.53
CA ALA A 192 23.94 -2.77 -18.41
C ALA A 192 24.80 -3.93 -17.86
N TRP A 193 26.11 -3.93 -18.10
CA TRP A 193 27.03 -4.94 -17.56
C TRP A 193 27.28 -4.76 -16.07
N TRP A 194 27.55 -3.52 -15.62
CA TRP A 194 27.65 -3.21 -14.19
C TRP A 194 26.36 -3.54 -13.45
N ARG A 195 25.20 -3.21 -14.06
CA ARG A 195 23.90 -3.61 -13.52
C ARG A 195 23.79 -5.12 -13.40
N ALA A 196 24.02 -5.86 -14.49
CA ALA A 196 23.86 -7.32 -14.51
C ALA A 196 24.80 -8.04 -13.54
N LEU A 197 26.04 -7.56 -13.38
CA LEU A 197 27.04 -8.13 -12.47
C LEU A 197 26.63 -7.96 -11.00
N LEU A 198 26.09 -6.79 -10.65
CA LEU A 198 25.69 -6.48 -9.29
C LEU A 198 24.23 -6.84 -8.99
N TRP A 199 23.44 -7.22 -9.99
CA TRP A 199 22.02 -7.50 -9.82
C TRP A 199 21.78 -8.62 -8.80
N HIS A 200 20.88 -8.38 -7.86
CA HIS A 200 20.37 -9.41 -6.96
C HIS A 200 19.43 -10.35 -7.73
N ARG A 201 19.53 -11.65 -7.46
CA ARG A 201 18.74 -12.71 -8.11
C ARG A 201 18.36 -13.76 -7.08
N ALA A 202 17.26 -14.44 -7.36
CA ALA A 202 16.81 -15.60 -6.59
C ALA A 202 17.91 -16.66 -6.49
N HIS A 203 18.02 -17.29 -5.32
CA HIS A 203 18.87 -18.45 -5.12
C HIS A 203 18.26 -19.67 -5.86
N PRO A 204 19.05 -20.64 -6.35
CA PRO A 204 18.52 -21.81 -7.09
C PRO A 204 17.44 -22.64 -6.39
N ALA A 205 17.37 -22.60 -5.07
CA ALA A 205 16.37 -23.31 -4.26
C ALA A 205 15.12 -22.48 -3.92
N ASP A 206 15.06 -21.21 -4.36
CA ASP A 206 13.96 -20.30 -4.06
C ASP A 206 12.60 -20.84 -4.57
N GLY A 207 11.66 -20.98 -3.65
CA GLY A 207 10.34 -21.51 -3.92
C GLY A 207 10.24 -23.03 -3.89
N GLN A 208 11.25 -23.75 -3.39
CA GLN A 208 11.18 -25.21 -3.23
C GLN A 208 9.97 -25.67 -2.38
N HIS A 209 9.51 -24.82 -1.46
CA HIS A 209 8.35 -25.09 -0.59
C HIS A 209 7.05 -24.45 -1.09
N LEU A 210 7.07 -23.82 -2.27
CA LEU A 210 5.91 -23.06 -2.76
C LEU A 210 4.69 -23.97 -3.00
N ALA A 211 4.92 -25.19 -3.48
CA ALA A 211 3.85 -26.17 -3.68
C ALA A 211 3.18 -26.57 -2.36
N ASP A 212 3.94 -26.70 -1.27
CA ASP A 212 3.40 -26.99 0.06
C ASP A 212 2.66 -25.78 0.64
N ALA A 213 3.21 -24.57 0.48
CA ALA A 213 2.57 -23.34 0.90
C ALA A 213 1.19 -23.13 0.24
N ARG A 214 1.06 -23.44 -1.05
CA ARG A 214 -0.21 -23.36 -1.80
C ARG A 214 -1.32 -24.22 -1.20
N LYS A 215 -1.00 -25.31 -0.49
CA LYS A 215 -2.00 -26.18 0.16
C LYS A 215 -2.86 -25.39 1.16
N LEU A 216 -2.29 -24.37 1.80
CA LEU A 216 -3.00 -23.49 2.73
C LEU A 216 -4.14 -22.68 2.07
N ARG A 217 -4.08 -22.46 0.75
CA ARG A 217 -5.12 -21.77 -0.05
C ARG A 217 -5.52 -22.56 -1.30
N SER A 218 -5.81 -23.84 -1.11
CA SER A 218 -6.11 -24.78 -2.22
C SER A 218 -7.60 -24.96 -2.51
N ALA A 219 -8.49 -24.28 -1.78
CA ALA A 219 -9.93 -24.43 -2.01
C ALA A 219 -10.31 -23.91 -3.40
N PRO A 220 -11.28 -24.53 -4.11
CA PRO A 220 -11.69 -24.11 -5.45
C PRO A 220 -12.10 -22.62 -5.53
N GLY A 221 -12.81 -22.11 -4.53
CA GLY A 221 -13.22 -20.69 -4.47
C GLY A 221 -12.07 -19.70 -4.30
N GLN A 222 -10.88 -20.14 -3.87
CA GLN A 222 -9.72 -19.28 -3.65
C GLN A 222 -8.85 -19.11 -4.90
N GLN A 223 -9.10 -19.89 -5.95
CA GLN A 223 -8.26 -19.89 -7.13
C GLN A 223 -8.55 -18.67 -8.01
N ALA A 224 -7.50 -17.97 -8.43
CA ALA A 224 -7.58 -16.81 -9.32
C ALA A 224 -6.88 -17.14 -10.64
N VAL A 225 -7.36 -16.54 -11.74
CA VAL A 225 -6.65 -16.54 -13.02
C VAL A 225 -6.20 -15.12 -13.31
N GLN A 226 -4.97 -14.78 -12.93
CA GLN A 226 -4.38 -13.50 -13.26
C GLN A 226 -3.57 -13.60 -14.58
N PRO A 227 -3.88 -12.79 -15.60
CA PRO A 227 -3.28 -12.95 -16.93
C PRO A 227 -1.86 -12.37 -17.04
N GLY A 228 -1.40 -11.64 -16.04
CA GLY A 228 -0.11 -10.98 -16.02
C GLY A 228 0.07 -10.07 -14.79
N PRO A 229 1.18 -9.32 -14.74
CA PRO A 229 1.47 -8.40 -13.62
C PRO A 229 0.59 -7.14 -13.65
N TYR A 230 -0.01 -6.85 -14.80
CA TYR A 230 -1.08 -5.88 -14.97
C TYR A 230 -2.27 -6.56 -15.64
N TRP A 231 -3.47 -6.11 -15.32
CA TRP A 231 -4.71 -6.78 -15.68
C TRP A 231 -5.91 -5.85 -15.54
N ALA A 232 -7.04 -6.22 -16.12
CA ALA A 232 -8.33 -5.63 -15.79
C ALA A 232 -9.33 -6.72 -15.38
N ILE A 233 -10.22 -6.43 -14.43
CA ILE A 233 -11.36 -7.27 -14.09
C ILE A 233 -12.61 -6.52 -14.54
N ASP A 234 -13.37 -7.11 -15.46
CA ASP A 234 -14.73 -6.66 -15.75
C ASP A 234 -15.68 -7.20 -14.68
N ALA A 235 -16.14 -6.32 -13.79
CA ALA A 235 -16.91 -6.69 -12.60
C ALA A 235 -18.24 -5.92 -12.56
N GLY A 236 -19.27 -6.49 -13.20
CA GLY A 236 -20.62 -5.91 -13.24
C GLY A 236 -20.61 -4.45 -13.75
N PRO A 237 -21.07 -3.48 -12.94
CA PRO A 237 -21.17 -2.07 -13.35
C PRO A 237 -19.82 -1.34 -13.42
N VAL A 238 -18.73 -1.90 -12.91
CA VAL A 238 -17.41 -1.27 -12.91
C VAL A 238 -16.36 -2.14 -13.60
N ARG A 239 -15.26 -1.52 -14.01
CA ARG A 239 -14.04 -2.22 -14.39
C ARG A 239 -12.90 -1.82 -13.46
N ILE A 240 -12.19 -2.79 -12.91
CA ILE A 240 -11.02 -2.57 -12.06
C ILE A 240 -9.79 -2.79 -12.92
N VAL A 241 -8.85 -1.86 -12.91
CA VAL A 241 -7.65 -1.90 -13.76
C VAL A 241 -6.42 -1.85 -12.87
N GLY A 242 -5.63 -2.92 -12.84
CA GLY A 242 -4.37 -3.01 -12.11
C GLY A 242 -3.16 -2.75 -13.02
N ILE A 243 -2.27 -1.84 -12.61
CA ILE A 243 -1.03 -1.53 -13.32
C ILE A 243 0.21 -1.88 -12.49
N ASP A 244 1.28 -2.26 -13.18
CA ASP A 244 2.58 -2.56 -12.61
C ASP A 244 3.54 -1.40 -12.88
N THR A 245 3.91 -0.69 -11.81
CA THR A 245 4.76 0.52 -11.86
C THR A 245 6.26 0.23 -11.70
N GLY A 246 6.66 -1.02 -11.54
CA GLY A 246 8.06 -1.42 -11.54
C GLY A 246 8.89 -0.89 -10.37
N LEU A 247 10.22 -0.92 -10.54
CA LEU A 247 11.18 -0.44 -9.54
C LEU A 247 11.13 1.07 -9.33
N LEU A 248 10.92 1.84 -10.41
CA LEU A 248 11.09 3.30 -10.40
C LEU A 248 9.79 4.09 -10.53
N GLY A 249 8.62 3.43 -10.46
CA GLY A 249 7.33 4.12 -10.48
C GLY A 249 6.90 4.61 -11.87
N THR A 250 7.22 3.87 -12.92
CA THR A 250 6.90 4.20 -14.33
C THR A 250 6.35 2.98 -15.07
N ILE A 251 5.64 3.21 -16.18
CA ILE A 251 5.18 2.13 -17.04
C ILE A 251 5.80 2.22 -18.44
N ASP A 252 6.11 1.07 -19.01
CA ASP A 252 6.65 0.95 -20.38
C ASP A 252 5.58 1.24 -21.45
N ALA A 253 6.03 1.37 -22.69
CA ALA A 253 5.18 1.74 -23.82
C ALA A 253 4.11 0.67 -24.14
N GLU A 254 4.41 -0.61 -23.90
CA GLU A 254 3.48 -1.72 -24.16
C GLU A 254 2.31 -1.69 -23.17
N GLN A 255 2.62 -1.62 -21.87
CA GLN A 255 1.61 -1.46 -20.82
C GLN A 255 0.85 -0.13 -20.99
N GLY A 256 1.53 0.95 -21.38
CA GLY A 256 0.90 2.24 -21.66
C GLY A 256 -0.07 2.20 -22.84
N ALA A 257 0.24 1.45 -23.90
CA ALA A 257 -0.67 1.24 -25.02
C ALA A 257 -1.88 0.39 -24.61
N TRP A 258 -1.65 -0.69 -23.86
CA TRP A 258 -2.71 -1.51 -23.29
C TRP A 258 -3.64 -0.71 -22.36
N LEU A 259 -3.08 0.12 -21.48
CA LEU A 259 -3.85 0.93 -20.55
C LEU A 259 -4.78 1.88 -21.31
N ARG A 260 -4.29 2.59 -22.32
CA ARG A 260 -5.12 3.46 -23.16
C ARG A 260 -6.27 2.69 -23.83
N GLU A 261 -6.03 1.46 -24.27
CA GLU A 261 -7.07 0.64 -24.90
C GLU A 261 -8.13 0.20 -23.88
N VAL A 262 -7.71 -0.42 -22.77
CA VAL A 262 -8.62 -0.99 -21.77
C VAL A 262 -9.42 0.08 -21.01
N SER A 263 -8.90 1.30 -20.98
CA SER A 263 -9.54 2.48 -20.38
C SER A 263 -10.66 3.07 -21.24
N ARG A 264 -10.78 2.73 -22.53
CA ARG A 264 -11.82 3.31 -23.40
C ARG A 264 -13.25 2.98 -22.95
N GLY A 265 -14.15 3.90 -23.29
CA GLY A 265 -15.58 3.71 -23.19
C GLY A 265 -16.18 4.11 -21.84
N PRO A 266 -17.51 4.16 -21.76
CA PRO A 266 -18.23 4.86 -20.69
C PRO A 266 -18.37 4.06 -19.40
N LYS A 267 -18.00 2.77 -19.36
CA LYS A 267 -18.08 1.97 -18.13
C LYS A 267 -17.19 2.63 -17.06
N PRO A 268 -17.69 2.91 -15.84
CA PRO A 268 -16.89 3.46 -14.76
C PRO A 268 -15.70 2.57 -14.39
N LYS A 269 -14.56 3.19 -14.06
CA LYS A 269 -13.31 2.48 -13.78
C LYS A 269 -12.71 2.82 -12.43
N ILE A 270 -12.06 1.85 -11.81
CA ILE A 270 -11.21 2.03 -10.62
C ILE A 270 -9.80 1.59 -10.99
N LEU A 271 -8.84 2.51 -10.90
CA LEU A 271 -7.42 2.19 -11.07
C LEU A 271 -6.84 1.64 -9.76
N ILE A 272 -6.06 0.57 -9.84
CA ILE A 272 -5.18 0.06 -8.78
C ILE A 272 -3.74 0.22 -9.29
N THR A 273 -2.90 0.96 -8.56
CA THR A 273 -1.53 1.31 -8.99
C THR A 273 -0.52 1.04 -7.87
N GLY A 274 0.72 0.72 -8.23
CA GLY A 274 1.78 0.45 -7.24
C GLY A 274 2.05 1.68 -6.39
N SER A 275 2.37 2.80 -7.04
CA SER A 275 2.53 4.11 -6.38
C SER A 275 1.29 5.00 -6.58
N PRO A 276 0.87 5.76 -5.55
CA PRO A 276 -0.30 6.63 -5.61
C PRO A 276 -0.04 7.90 -6.42
N LEU A 277 -1.07 8.35 -7.15
CA LEU A 277 -0.99 9.55 -8.00
C LEU A 277 -1.09 10.86 -7.20
N TYR A 278 -1.74 10.81 -6.04
CA TYR A 278 -1.77 11.90 -5.05
C TYR A 278 -1.38 11.34 -3.70
N VAL A 279 -0.35 11.91 -3.09
CA VAL A 279 0.15 11.47 -1.79
C VAL A 279 0.94 12.59 -1.13
N ASP A 280 0.88 12.65 0.20
CA ASP A 280 1.60 13.63 1.02
C ASP A 280 1.37 15.10 0.60
N GLY A 281 0.18 15.40 0.06
CA GLY A 281 -0.16 16.73 -0.46
C GLY A 281 0.51 17.11 -1.78
N GLU A 282 1.09 16.12 -2.49
CA GLU A 282 1.78 16.29 -3.77
C GLU A 282 1.09 15.47 -4.88
N HIS A 283 1.35 15.84 -6.14
CA HIS A 283 0.83 15.19 -7.35
C HIS A 283 1.96 14.47 -8.09
N HIS A 284 1.79 13.18 -8.35
CA HIS A 284 2.77 12.29 -8.97
C HIS A 284 2.09 11.49 -10.10
N PRO A 285 1.98 12.04 -11.32
CA PRO A 285 1.07 11.50 -12.34
C PRO A 285 1.48 10.16 -12.98
N CYS A 286 2.63 9.59 -12.62
CA CYS A 286 3.25 8.38 -13.19
C CYS A 286 3.49 8.45 -14.70
N ALA A 287 4.76 8.51 -15.11
CA ALA A 287 5.14 8.66 -16.52
C ALA A 287 4.94 7.37 -17.33
N ILE A 288 4.52 7.52 -18.59
CA ILE A 288 4.40 6.45 -19.58
C ILE A 288 5.51 6.62 -20.62
N GLU A 289 6.29 5.57 -20.87
CA GLU A 289 7.26 5.56 -21.96
C GLU A 289 6.54 5.77 -23.31
N GLY A 290 7.05 6.69 -24.13
CA GLY A 290 6.40 7.12 -25.38
C GLY A 290 5.46 8.32 -25.22
N GLY A 291 5.22 8.80 -24.00
CA GLY A 291 4.60 10.11 -23.73
C GLY A 291 3.31 10.03 -22.91
N GLY A 292 2.98 11.16 -22.27
CA GLY A 292 1.85 11.29 -21.35
C GLY A 292 2.09 10.60 -20.00
N THR A 293 1.03 10.56 -19.19
CA THR A 293 1.03 10.01 -17.85
C THR A 293 -0.17 9.10 -17.61
N VAL A 294 -0.10 8.27 -16.57
CA VAL A 294 -1.25 7.46 -16.14
C VAL A 294 -2.40 8.37 -15.70
N ASP A 295 -2.09 9.49 -15.04
CA ASP A 295 -3.11 10.43 -14.60
C ASP A 295 -3.81 11.16 -15.76
N ASP A 296 -3.12 11.39 -16.89
CA ASP A 296 -3.78 11.90 -18.11
C ASP A 296 -4.89 10.94 -18.57
N ILE A 297 -4.65 9.61 -18.48
CA ILE A 297 -5.63 8.58 -18.83
C ILE A 297 -6.77 8.55 -17.81
N VAL A 298 -6.47 8.65 -16.51
CA VAL A 298 -7.48 8.66 -15.43
C VAL A 298 -8.42 9.87 -15.57
N ARG A 299 -7.85 11.04 -15.89
CA ARG A 299 -8.59 12.29 -15.98
C ARG A 299 -9.43 12.41 -17.24
N ASP A 300 -9.02 11.77 -18.33
CA ASP A 300 -9.74 11.83 -19.59
C ASP A 300 -11.23 11.43 -19.42
N PRO A 301 -12.19 12.32 -19.74
CA PRO A 301 -13.62 12.02 -19.62
C PRO A 301 -14.05 10.82 -20.47
N ALA A 302 -13.34 10.49 -21.56
CA ALA A 302 -13.61 9.32 -22.40
C ALA A 302 -13.30 7.99 -21.69
N HIS A 303 -12.58 8.02 -20.57
CA HIS A 303 -12.17 6.82 -19.82
C HIS A 303 -12.96 6.60 -18.52
N HIS A 304 -13.64 7.62 -17.99
CA HIS A 304 -14.57 7.52 -16.87
C HIS A 304 -14.03 6.82 -15.60
N TYR A 305 -12.81 7.15 -15.15
CA TYR A 305 -12.28 6.63 -13.88
C TYR A 305 -12.87 7.36 -12.67
N VAL A 306 -13.56 6.65 -11.79
CA VAL A 306 -14.17 7.25 -10.58
C VAL A 306 -13.24 7.24 -9.36
N ALA A 307 -12.22 6.39 -9.38
CA ALA A 307 -11.20 6.32 -8.34
C ALA A 307 -9.85 5.81 -8.86
N ALA A 308 -8.78 6.20 -8.16
CA ALA A 308 -7.44 5.67 -8.32
C ALA A 308 -6.84 5.36 -6.95
N ILE A 309 -6.50 4.09 -6.72
CA ILE A 309 -6.07 3.57 -5.41
C ILE A 309 -4.61 3.08 -5.54
N GLY A 310 -3.70 3.64 -4.73
CA GLY A 310 -2.28 3.30 -4.73
C GLY A 310 -1.78 2.69 -3.42
N GLY A 311 -0.80 1.79 -3.52
CA GLY A 311 -0.03 1.23 -2.39
C GLY A 311 1.22 2.05 -2.05
N ASP A 312 2.34 1.39 -1.72
CA ASP A 312 3.70 1.91 -1.46
C ASP A 312 3.85 2.79 -0.20
N ILE A 313 2.77 3.46 0.18
CA ILE A 313 2.73 4.42 1.28
C ILE A 313 1.84 3.87 2.36
N HIS A 314 2.48 3.51 3.47
CA HIS A 314 1.94 2.65 4.53
C HIS A 314 1.07 3.43 5.53
N ASN A 315 0.05 4.09 4.99
CA ASN A 315 -1.03 4.74 5.68
C ASN A 315 -2.24 4.84 4.73
N TYR A 316 -3.30 5.46 5.18
CA TYR A 316 -4.45 5.82 4.35
C TYR A 316 -4.46 7.33 4.10
N GLN A 317 -4.77 7.72 2.86
CA GLN A 317 -5.02 9.11 2.47
C GLN A 317 -6.14 9.16 1.43
N ARG A 318 -6.96 10.21 1.42
CA ARG A 318 -7.96 10.43 0.37
C ARG A 318 -7.99 11.88 -0.08
N TYR A 319 -7.99 12.05 -1.41
CA TYR A 319 -8.03 13.32 -2.12
C TYR A 319 -9.18 13.27 -3.14
N PRO A 320 -10.35 13.88 -2.85
CA PRO A 320 -11.43 14.02 -3.81
C PRO A 320 -11.12 15.18 -4.78
N VAL A 321 -10.60 14.86 -5.96
CA VAL A 321 -10.18 15.87 -6.94
C VAL A 321 -11.30 16.10 -7.96
N ASP A 322 -11.65 17.36 -8.21
CA ASP A 322 -12.54 17.72 -9.31
C ASP A 322 -11.77 17.65 -10.64
N VAL A 323 -12.30 16.85 -11.57
CA VAL A 323 -11.78 16.69 -12.92
C VAL A 323 -12.91 17.03 -13.87
N ASP A 324 -12.92 18.27 -14.35
CA ASP A 324 -13.92 18.79 -15.28
C ASP A 324 -15.38 18.58 -14.81
N GLY A 325 -15.65 18.83 -13.52
CA GLY A 325 -16.97 18.69 -12.90
C GLY A 325 -17.31 17.27 -12.43
N ARG A 326 -16.37 16.32 -12.55
CA ARG A 326 -16.49 14.95 -12.03
C ARG A 326 -15.46 14.72 -10.92
N THR A 327 -15.90 14.27 -9.76
CA THR A 327 -14.99 13.97 -8.65
C THR A 327 -14.34 12.60 -8.81
N VAL A 328 -13.01 12.57 -8.94
CA VAL A 328 -12.21 11.33 -8.87
C VAL A 328 -11.66 11.17 -7.47
N GLN A 329 -11.89 10.02 -6.84
CA GLN A 329 -11.31 9.72 -5.53
C GLN A 329 -9.90 9.15 -5.70
N TYR A 330 -8.87 9.93 -5.39
CA TYR A 330 -7.50 9.43 -5.29
C TYR A 330 -7.25 8.96 -3.86
N VAL A 331 -6.86 7.70 -3.71
CA VAL A 331 -6.76 7.01 -2.42
C VAL A 331 -5.38 6.38 -2.28
N VAL A 332 -4.74 6.59 -1.13
CA VAL A 332 -3.57 5.83 -0.69
C VAL A 332 -4.09 4.73 0.25
N ALA A 333 -3.69 3.48 0.01
CA ALA A 333 -4.22 2.30 0.69
C ALA A 333 -3.14 1.26 1.06
N GLY A 334 -1.92 1.72 1.39
CA GLY A 334 -0.79 0.85 1.71
C GLY A 334 -0.69 0.41 3.18
N GLY A 335 -1.74 0.61 3.98
CA GLY A 335 -1.69 0.30 5.41
C GLY A 335 -1.88 -1.19 5.76
N GLY A 336 -1.70 -2.13 4.84
CA GLY A 336 -2.16 -3.53 5.00
C GLY A 336 -1.22 -4.46 5.78
N GLY A 337 -0.01 -4.04 6.12
CA GLY A 337 0.89 -4.82 6.96
C GLY A 337 2.18 -4.11 7.30
N ALA A 338 2.94 -3.67 6.30
CA ALA A 338 4.29 -3.15 6.47
C ALA A 338 4.38 -1.88 7.33
N PHE A 339 5.56 -1.58 7.87
CA PHE A 339 5.83 -0.48 8.82
C PHE A 339 5.06 0.81 8.51
N MET A 340 4.50 1.51 9.50
CA MET A 340 3.72 2.71 9.21
C MET A 340 4.57 3.84 8.60
N HIS A 341 4.04 4.56 7.61
CA HIS A 341 4.59 5.81 7.06
C HIS A 341 3.95 7.04 7.74
N ALA A 342 4.76 8.05 8.08
CA ALA A 342 4.37 9.16 8.96
C ALA A 342 3.41 10.21 8.35
N THR A 343 2.11 10.11 8.64
CA THR A 343 1.12 11.13 8.23
C THR A 343 1.36 12.50 8.85
N HIS A 344 2.03 12.59 10.01
CA HIS A 344 2.37 13.89 10.63
C HIS A 344 3.39 14.72 9.85
N THR A 345 4.04 14.13 8.84
CA THR A 345 4.96 14.84 7.93
C THR A 345 4.24 15.47 6.75
N ILE A 346 2.99 15.09 6.50
CA ILE A 346 2.16 15.65 5.43
C ILE A 346 1.97 17.15 5.72
N PRO A 347 2.32 18.04 4.77
CA PRO A 347 2.13 19.48 4.92
C PRO A 347 0.64 19.83 4.95
N ARG A 348 0.35 21.12 5.11
CA ARG A 348 -1.02 21.60 4.94
C ARG A 348 -1.48 21.29 3.50
N VAL A 349 -2.56 20.54 3.35
CA VAL A 349 -3.05 20.09 2.03
C VAL A 349 -3.75 21.24 1.31
N SER A 350 -3.28 21.51 0.08
CA SER A 350 -3.81 22.51 -0.85
C SER A 350 -3.38 22.15 -2.28
N VAL A 351 -3.76 20.97 -2.75
CA VAL A 351 -3.32 20.42 -4.05
C VAL A 351 -4.53 20.07 -4.91
N ALA A 352 -4.49 20.44 -6.20
CA ALA A 352 -5.58 20.16 -7.15
C ALA A 352 -6.99 20.56 -6.65
N GLY A 353 -7.09 21.71 -5.97
CA GLY A 353 -8.34 22.20 -5.37
C GLY A 353 -8.75 21.53 -4.05
N VAL A 354 -8.09 20.43 -3.65
CA VAL A 354 -8.35 19.71 -2.40
C VAL A 354 -7.77 20.49 -1.22
N THR A 355 -8.57 20.70 -0.18
CA THR A 355 -8.17 21.37 1.05
C THR A 355 -8.22 20.44 2.27
N GLU A 356 -7.81 20.93 3.43
CA GLU A 356 -7.93 20.19 4.71
C GLU A 356 -9.36 19.80 5.07
N ARG A 357 -10.38 20.50 4.52
CA ARG A 357 -11.79 20.13 4.74
C ARG A 357 -12.15 18.82 4.07
N ASP A 358 -11.53 18.55 2.93
CA ASP A 358 -11.83 17.43 2.06
C ASP A 358 -10.88 16.25 2.29
N PHE A 359 -9.62 16.56 2.61
CA PHE A 359 -8.57 15.59 2.86
C PHE A 359 -8.89 14.69 4.06
N ARG A 360 -8.64 13.39 3.91
CA ARG A 360 -8.72 12.42 5.00
C ARG A 360 -7.43 11.63 5.04
N CYS A 361 -6.98 11.26 6.23
CA CYS A 361 -5.90 10.30 6.42
C CYS A 361 -6.12 9.46 7.67
N TYR A 362 -5.51 8.27 7.68
CA TYR A 362 -5.39 7.42 8.85
C TYR A 362 -3.98 6.80 8.88
N PRO A 363 -3.26 6.85 10.02
CA PRO A 363 -3.67 7.51 11.26
C PRO A 363 -3.78 9.03 11.12
N LEU A 364 -4.55 9.65 12.01
CA LEU A 364 -4.55 11.10 12.14
C LEU A 364 -3.13 11.61 12.38
N ARG A 365 -2.81 12.79 11.83
CA ARG A 365 -1.47 13.39 11.95
C ARG A 365 -1.02 13.52 13.43
N GLY A 366 -1.93 13.78 14.36
CA GLY A 366 -1.64 13.77 15.80
C GLY A 366 -1.25 12.38 16.34
N ASP A 367 -1.99 11.34 15.96
CA ASP A 367 -1.72 9.96 16.36
C ASP A 367 -0.41 9.45 15.79
N SER A 368 -0.12 9.78 14.53
CA SER A 368 1.16 9.48 13.90
C SER A 368 2.34 10.10 14.65
N LEU A 369 2.26 11.38 15.00
CA LEU A 369 3.33 12.04 15.76
C LEU A 369 3.50 11.42 17.15
N ALA A 370 2.39 11.12 17.84
CA ALA A 370 2.44 10.46 19.15
C ALA A 370 3.12 9.08 19.06
N PHE A 371 2.77 8.28 18.05
CA PHE A 371 3.40 6.98 17.77
C PHE A 371 4.91 7.10 17.57
N TYR A 372 5.35 7.96 16.65
CA TYR A 372 6.78 8.13 16.37
C TYR A 372 7.54 8.73 17.55
N SER A 373 6.90 9.58 18.34
CA SER A 373 7.50 10.11 19.57
C SER A 373 7.80 9.01 20.59
N ARG A 374 6.88 8.05 20.77
CA ARG A 374 7.07 6.90 21.66
C ARG A 374 8.12 5.94 21.12
N LEU A 375 8.08 5.68 19.81
CA LEU A 375 9.08 4.86 19.10
C LEU A 375 10.49 5.40 19.33
N TYR A 376 10.74 6.67 18.99
CA TYR A 376 12.05 7.29 19.15
C TYR A 376 12.45 7.45 20.62
N GLY A 377 11.49 7.72 21.52
CA GLY A 377 11.73 7.71 22.96
C GLY A 377 12.23 6.36 23.49
N ARG A 378 11.73 5.24 22.95
CA ARG A 378 12.24 3.90 23.26
C ARG A 378 13.61 3.66 22.63
N ARG A 379 13.74 3.91 21.33
CA ARG A 379 14.96 3.65 20.54
C ARG A 379 16.19 4.40 21.07
N LEU A 380 16.01 5.67 21.42
CA LEU A 380 17.08 6.53 21.95
C LEU A 380 17.21 6.45 23.48
N ARG A 381 16.40 5.62 24.15
CA ARG A 381 16.34 5.53 25.63
C ARG A 381 16.03 6.88 26.31
N LEU A 382 15.32 7.78 25.62
CA LEU A 382 14.97 9.13 26.06
C LEU A 382 13.46 9.33 26.18
N ARG A 383 12.75 8.35 26.77
CA ARG A 383 11.27 8.35 26.87
C ARG A 383 10.71 9.62 27.50
N ARG A 384 11.30 10.12 28.59
CA ARG A 384 10.86 11.36 29.26
C ARG A 384 10.94 12.59 28.36
N PHE A 385 11.87 12.60 27.41
CA PHE A 385 12.06 13.71 26.49
C PHE A 385 11.19 13.59 25.24
N PHE A 386 11.13 12.42 24.59
CA PHE A 386 10.40 12.28 23.33
C PHE A 386 8.90 12.02 23.46
N THR A 387 8.44 11.21 24.43
CA THR A 387 7.05 10.74 24.44
C THR A 387 6.04 11.87 24.57
N LEU A 388 5.24 12.08 23.53
CA LEU A 388 4.07 12.95 23.54
C LEU A 388 2.81 12.12 23.80
N THR A 389 1.83 12.72 24.49
CA THR A 389 0.46 12.19 24.44
C THR A 389 -0.15 12.46 23.07
N GLU A 390 -1.15 11.66 22.70
CA GLU A 390 -1.98 11.90 21.51
C GLU A 390 -2.60 13.30 21.51
N SER A 391 -2.97 13.81 22.67
CA SER A 391 -3.47 15.18 22.81
C SER A 391 -2.40 16.24 22.56
N GLU A 392 -1.21 16.12 23.19
CA GLU A 392 -0.07 17.04 22.97
C GLU A 392 0.36 17.04 21.50
N ALA A 393 0.45 15.86 20.90
CA ALA A 393 0.84 15.67 19.50
C ALA A 393 -0.20 16.30 18.54
N THR A 394 -1.48 16.09 18.81
CA THR A 394 -2.57 16.71 18.03
C THR A 394 -2.53 18.24 18.12
N ALA A 395 -2.39 18.78 19.33
CA ALA A 395 -2.35 20.23 19.54
C ALA A 395 -1.17 20.90 18.82
N VAL A 396 0.03 20.31 18.87
CA VAL A 396 1.21 20.89 18.18
C VAL A 396 1.12 20.75 16.65
N VAL A 397 0.52 19.68 16.13
CA VAL A 397 0.26 19.52 14.69
C VAL A 397 -0.71 20.60 14.21
N ALA A 398 -1.82 20.78 14.93
CA ALA A 398 -2.82 21.80 14.61
C ALA A 398 -2.22 23.22 14.63
N GLU A 399 -1.43 23.55 15.67
CA GLU A 399 -0.72 24.83 15.77
C GLU A 399 0.24 25.06 14.59
N ARG A 400 1.00 24.04 14.19
CA ARG A 400 2.02 24.16 13.12
C ARG A 400 1.44 24.31 11.74
N LEU A 401 0.40 23.53 11.45
CA LEU A 401 -0.21 23.51 10.12
C LEU A 401 -1.30 24.57 9.98
N GLY A 402 -1.80 25.13 11.10
CA GLY A 402 -2.92 26.07 11.09
C GLY A 402 -4.21 25.42 10.59
N ILE A 403 -4.52 24.23 11.12
CA ILE A 403 -5.64 23.40 10.68
C ILE A 403 -6.53 23.03 11.87
N GLU A 404 -7.79 22.72 11.56
CA GLU A 404 -8.66 22.02 12.50
C GLU A 404 -8.29 20.52 12.51
N PRO A 405 -7.93 19.93 13.66
CA PRO A 405 -7.55 18.53 13.71
C PRO A 405 -8.79 17.63 13.61
N GLY A 406 -8.64 16.44 13.02
CA GLY A 406 -9.74 15.47 12.87
C GLY A 406 -10.28 14.90 14.19
N ARG A 407 -9.51 15.02 15.29
CA ARG A 407 -9.94 14.79 16.67
C ARG A 407 -9.43 15.96 17.51
N ALA A 408 -10.30 16.59 18.31
CA ALA A 408 -9.88 17.72 19.14
C ALA A 408 -8.92 17.26 20.26
N PRO A 409 -7.85 18.03 20.58
CA PRO A 409 -7.07 17.76 21.77
C PRO A 409 -7.90 18.02 23.04
N SER A 410 -7.55 17.35 24.14
CA SER A 410 -8.15 17.60 25.46
C SER A 410 -8.03 19.08 25.85
N PRO A 411 -9.07 19.70 26.45
CA PRO A 411 -9.09 21.12 26.79
C PRO A 411 -7.90 21.62 27.62
N ASP A 412 -7.36 20.77 28.49
CA ASP A 412 -6.24 21.12 29.39
C ASP A 412 -4.86 21.01 28.73
N THR A 413 -4.82 20.63 27.45
CA THR A 413 -3.56 20.36 26.74
C THR A 413 -2.84 21.65 26.38
N ARG A 414 -1.56 21.73 26.74
CA ARG A 414 -0.70 22.89 26.43
C ARG A 414 0.42 22.52 25.49
N VAL A 415 0.61 23.31 24.44
CA VAL A 415 1.77 23.17 23.54
C VAL A 415 3.00 23.82 24.18
N THR A 416 3.88 23.00 24.75
CA THR A 416 5.10 23.45 25.42
C THR A 416 6.28 23.64 24.44
N ARG A 417 7.39 24.24 24.91
CA ARG A 417 8.64 24.28 24.13
C ARG A 417 9.17 22.88 23.80
N ARG A 418 9.05 21.93 24.73
CA ARG A 418 9.41 20.52 24.53
C ARG A 418 8.56 19.91 23.42
N THR A 419 7.25 20.09 23.46
CA THR A 419 6.31 19.59 22.45
C THR A 419 6.68 20.09 21.05
N ARG A 420 6.98 21.40 20.92
CA ARG A 420 7.46 21.98 19.67
C ARG A 420 8.81 21.40 19.24
N LEU A 421 9.77 21.24 20.15
CA LEU A 421 11.08 20.68 19.80
C LEU A 421 10.97 19.25 19.27
N VAL A 422 10.21 18.39 19.94
CA VAL A 422 9.97 17.00 19.51
C VAL A 422 9.29 16.96 18.13
N ALA A 423 8.24 17.77 17.93
CA ALA A 423 7.56 17.86 16.63
C ALA A 423 8.50 18.32 15.51
N SER A 424 9.43 19.24 15.77
CA SER A 424 10.46 19.65 14.80
C SER A 424 11.44 18.52 14.47
N LEU A 425 11.91 17.81 15.48
CA LEU A 425 12.84 16.69 15.29
C LEU A 425 12.21 15.56 14.48
N LEU A 426 10.91 15.32 14.68
CA LEU A 426 10.14 14.30 13.97
C LEU A 426 9.49 14.85 12.67
N GLY A 427 9.88 16.03 12.21
CA GLY A 427 9.52 16.49 10.87
C GLY A 427 8.06 16.95 10.68
N THR A 428 7.31 17.21 11.76
CA THR A 428 5.99 17.83 11.66
C THR A 428 6.11 19.22 11.05
N GLY A 429 5.53 19.40 9.85
CA GLY A 429 5.37 20.64 9.08
C GLY A 429 6.19 21.84 9.58
N GLY A 430 7.33 22.10 8.94
CA GLY A 430 8.02 23.39 9.07
C GLY A 430 7.41 24.40 8.10
N ARG A 431 7.38 25.68 8.46
CA ARG A 431 7.24 26.76 7.45
C ARG A 431 8.33 26.55 6.38
N PRO A 432 8.05 26.74 5.08
CA PRO A 432 9.02 26.53 3.99
C PRO A 432 10.38 27.21 4.27
N ASP A 433 10.31 28.37 4.92
CA ASP A 433 11.39 29.30 5.24
C ASP A 433 12.18 28.96 6.53
N ARG A 434 11.78 27.92 7.29
CA ARG A 434 12.49 27.44 8.49
C ARG A 434 12.51 25.92 8.60
N ALA A 435 13.07 25.24 7.60
CA ALA A 435 13.37 23.82 7.72
C ALA A 435 14.43 23.58 8.82
N SER A 436 14.11 22.77 9.83
CA SER A 436 15.10 22.28 10.80
C SER A 436 16.27 21.62 10.07
N ARG A 437 17.51 22.03 10.38
CA ARG A 437 18.74 21.45 9.80
C ARG A 437 18.99 19.99 10.23
N PHE A 438 18.30 19.53 11.28
CA PHE A 438 18.37 18.15 11.77
C PHE A 438 16.95 17.59 11.93
N ARG A 439 16.63 16.52 11.20
CA ARG A 439 15.37 15.75 11.28
C ARG A 439 15.71 14.28 11.44
N LEU A 440 14.96 13.58 12.29
CA LEU A 440 15.02 12.13 12.41
C LEU A 440 14.31 11.49 11.21
N PRO A 441 14.79 10.34 10.70
CA PRO A 441 14.17 9.67 9.56
C PRO A 441 12.79 9.13 9.95
N VAL A 442 11.74 9.76 9.43
CA VAL A 442 10.33 9.36 9.61
C VAL A 442 9.59 9.19 8.28
N ARG A 443 10.22 9.57 7.16
CA ARG A 443 9.71 9.50 5.79
C ARG A 443 10.63 8.61 4.95
N LYS A 444 10.10 8.08 3.84
CA LYS A 444 10.86 7.62 2.67
C LYS A 444 11.78 8.74 2.19
N ILE A 445 13.04 8.74 2.63
CA ILE A 445 14.08 9.60 2.06
C ILE A 445 14.37 9.07 0.65
N TYR A 446 14.77 9.95 -0.27
CA TYR A 446 15.01 9.76 -1.71
C TYR A 446 16.05 8.70 -2.12
N THR A 447 16.38 7.77 -1.23
CA THR A 447 16.99 6.50 -1.52
C THR A 447 16.08 5.43 -0.94
N GLN A 448 15.54 4.57 -1.82
CA GLN A 448 14.65 3.43 -1.55
C GLN A 448 15.13 2.44 -0.47
N LEU A 449 16.27 2.73 0.17
CA LEU A 449 16.99 1.91 1.14
C LEU A 449 16.99 2.48 2.57
N PHE A 450 16.52 3.71 2.81
CA PHE A 450 16.74 4.40 4.10
C PHE A 450 15.50 4.85 4.87
N SER A 451 14.30 4.42 4.50
CA SER A 451 13.18 4.45 5.46
C SER A 451 13.02 3.11 6.14
N PRO A 452 13.69 2.92 7.29
CA PRO A 452 13.12 1.98 8.24
C PRO A 452 13.57 2.15 9.69
N ALA A 453 12.61 2.31 10.57
CA ALA A 453 12.80 2.10 12.00
C ALA A 453 11.49 2.02 12.79
N SER A 454 10.32 1.96 12.12
CA SER A 454 9.02 2.12 12.78
C SER A 454 8.34 0.82 13.21
N ASP A 455 8.95 -0.35 13.00
CA ASP A 455 8.37 -1.60 13.49
C ASP A 455 8.36 -1.64 15.01
N THR A 456 7.18 -1.35 15.54
CA THR A 456 6.83 -1.59 16.92
C THR A 456 6.14 -2.93 16.97
N TYR A 457 6.67 -3.88 17.73
CA TYR A 457 6.00 -5.16 18.03
C TYR A 457 4.89 -5.01 19.09
N SER A 458 4.23 -3.86 19.14
CA SER A 458 3.18 -3.57 20.14
C SER A 458 2.16 -2.59 19.57
N PRO A 459 0.85 -2.89 19.71
CA PRO A 459 -0.23 -1.98 19.36
C PRO A 459 -0.14 -0.59 20.00
N PRO A 460 -0.78 0.44 19.40
CA PRO A 460 -1.50 0.37 18.14
C PRO A 460 -0.55 0.35 16.92
N PHE A 461 -0.85 -0.52 15.94
CA PHE A 461 -0.07 -0.66 14.70
C PHE A 461 -0.48 0.30 13.58
N PHE A 462 -1.67 0.92 13.69
CA PHE A 462 -2.23 1.84 12.69
C PHE A 462 -2.31 1.27 11.27
N LYS A 463 -2.76 0.02 11.15
CA LYS A 463 -3.01 -0.63 9.86
C LYS A 463 -4.43 -0.39 9.39
N CYS A 464 -4.67 -0.58 8.10
CA CYS A 464 -5.99 -0.44 7.51
C CYS A 464 -6.18 -1.30 6.26
N PHE A 465 -7.43 -1.53 5.92
CA PHE A 465 -7.86 -2.20 4.68
C PHE A 465 -9.18 -1.57 4.21
N LEU A 466 -9.46 -1.69 2.91
CA LEU A 466 -10.65 -1.13 2.29
C LEU A 466 -11.67 -2.21 1.96
N ARG A 467 -12.94 -1.86 2.12
CA ARG A 467 -14.07 -2.59 1.52
C ARG A 467 -14.79 -1.66 0.56
N LEU A 468 -15.06 -2.16 -0.64
CA LEU A 468 -15.82 -1.46 -1.66
C LEU A 468 -17.11 -2.25 -1.90
N ASP A 469 -18.26 -1.64 -1.60
CA ASP A 469 -19.57 -2.18 -1.95
C ASP A 469 -20.04 -1.49 -3.23
N VAL A 470 -20.31 -2.26 -4.27
CA VAL A 470 -20.65 -1.77 -5.60
C VAL A 470 -22.13 -1.98 -5.87
N THR A 471 -22.79 -0.97 -6.44
CA THR A 471 -24.13 -1.05 -7.02
C THR A 471 -24.10 -0.45 -8.43
N PRO A 472 -25.17 -0.59 -9.23
CA PRO A 472 -25.26 0.09 -10.53
C PRO A 472 -25.19 1.63 -10.47
N GLU A 473 -25.40 2.22 -9.29
CA GLU A 473 -25.48 3.66 -9.10
C GLU A 473 -24.22 4.25 -8.44
N ALA A 474 -23.56 3.49 -7.56
CA ALA A 474 -22.47 4.00 -6.74
C ALA A 474 -21.51 2.91 -6.25
N VAL A 475 -20.32 3.33 -5.85
CA VAL A 475 -19.37 2.54 -5.08
C VAL A 475 -19.24 3.16 -3.69
N ARG A 476 -19.55 2.41 -2.64
CA ARG A 476 -19.30 2.82 -1.25
C ARG A 476 -17.93 2.28 -0.83
N LEU A 477 -16.97 3.19 -0.66
CA LEU A 477 -15.63 2.88 -0.17
C LEU A 477 -15.57 3.15 1.33
N ARG A 478 -15.13 2.16 2.10
CA ARG A 478 -14.91 2.26 3.55
C ARG A 478 -13.49 1.83 3.91
N CYS A 479 -12.80 2.66 4.68
CA CYS A 479 -11.50 2.36 5.26
C CYS A 479 -11.69 1.85 6.70
N PHE A 480 -11.25 0.62 6.98
CA PHE A 480 -11.32 0.02 8.30
C PHE A 480 -9.96 0.05 8.99
N ALA A 481 -9.92 0.34 10.28
CA ALA A 481 -8.72 0.27 11.10
C ALA A 481 -8.44 -1.15 11.62
N ALA A 482 -7.16 -1.50 11.66
CA ALA A 482 -6.61 -2.64 12.37
C ALA A 482 -5.50 -2.15 13.31
N THR A 483 -5.82 -2.03 14.59
CA THR A 483 -4.89 -1.50 15.61
C THR A 483 -4.03 -2.59 16.25
N GLY A 484 -4.46 -3.86 16.18
CA GLY A 484 -3.88 -4.99 16.93
C GLY A 484 -4.45 -5.18 18.34
N ASN A 485 -5.44 -4.38 18.73
CA ASN A 485 -6.18 -4.56 19.98
C ASN A 485 -7.43 -5.43 19.73
N LEU A 486 -7.82 -6.23 20.73
CA LEU A 486 -8.95 -7.16 20.64
C LEU A 486 -10.29 -6.47 20.34
N ALA A 487 -10.54 -5.31 20.97
CA ALA A 487 -11.80 -4.58 20.77
C ALA A 487 -11.99 -4.18 19.29
N GLN A 488 -10.97 -3.61 18.66
CA GLN A 488 -10.99 -3.26 17.23
C GLN A 488 -10.89 -4.47 16.31
N GLU A 489 -10.30 -5.57 16.76
CA GLU A 489 -10.33 -6.83 16.01
C GLU A 489 -11.77 -7.39 15.91
N LEU A 490 -12.50 -7.35 17.02
CA LEU A 490 -13.89 -7.80 17.10
C LEU A 490 -14.85 -6.83 16.41
N ASP A 491 -14.61 -5.52 16.46
CA ASP A 491 -15.41 -4.52 15.76
C ASP A 491 -14.51 -3.46 15.09
N PRO A 492 -14.01 -3.75 13.86
CA PRO A 492 -13.11 -2.86 13.14
C PRO A 492 -13.72 -1.46 12.93
N PRO A 493 -13.10 -0.39 13.47
CA PRO A 493 -13.61 0.97 13.28
C PRO A 493 -13.56 1.41 11.82
N VAL A 494 -14.55 2.20 11.40
CA VAL A 494 -14.54 2.87 10.09
C VAL A 494 -13.87 4.24 10.24
N GLU A 495 -12.72 4.42 9.61
CA GLU A 495 -11.90 5.63 9.72
C GLU A 495 -12.23 6.70 8.66
N ASP A 496 -12.78 6.25 7.54
CA ASP A 496 -13.29 7.08 6.47
C ASP A 496 -14.31 6.30 5.64
N GLU A 497 -15.30 7.02 5.12
CA GLU A 497 -16.34 6.49 4.26
C GLU A 497 -16.71 7.51 3.19
N VAL A 498 -16.82 7.05 1.95
CA VAL A 498 -17.29 7.87 0.83
C VAL A 498 -18.17 7.06 -0.11
N THR A 499 -19.24 7.68 -0.61
CA THR A 499 -20.05 7.14 -1.70
C THR A 499 -19.66 7.84 -3.00
N ILE A 500 -19.21 7.05 -3.97
CA ILE A 500 -18.71 7.51 -5.26
C ILE A 500 -19.81 7.23 -6.31
N PRO A 501 -20.46 8.25 -6.89
CA PRO A 501 -21.45 8.03 -7.93
C PRO A 501 -20.80 7.44 -9.19
N LEU A 502 -21.52 6.56 -9.87
CA LEU A 502 -21.11 5.93 -11.13
C LEU A 502 -21.76 6.55 -12.38
N LYS A 503 -22.62 7.56 -12.19
CA LYS A 503 -23.35 8.25 -13.25
C LYS A 503 -22.94 9.71 -13.34
#